data_AF-B4UKA0-F1
#
_entry.id   AF-B4UKA0-F1
#
_cell.length_a   1.000
_cell.length_b   1.000
_cell.length_c   1.000
_cell.angle_alpha   90.00
_cell.angle_beta   90.00
_cell.angle_gamma   90.00
#
_symmetry.space_group_name_H-M   'P 1'
#
loop_
_entity.id
_entity.type
_entity.pdbx_description
1 polymer ?
#
loop_
_entity_poly.entity_id
_entity_poly.type
_entity_poly.pdbx_seq_one_letter_code
_entity_poly.pdbx_strand_id
1 'polypeptide(L)'
;MGLACFVDGFGRVLRDRARAEGSLPSSTRYLAVEGVSGWLFPIVSELGDPYQLFLWFDGAGYQVKLVEPQVLGRFDPHACHVFPDGRLCLSSEVGGGMGSLEDAYARSVLWCNGFSVFAREGRFPF
;
A
#
# COMPACT_ATOMS: atom_id res chain seq x y z
N MET A 1 -8.52 -29.06 10.23
CA MET A 1 -7.49 -28.10 9.75
C MET A 1 -7.77 -26.71 10.33
N GLY A 2 -7.77 -26.52 11.66
CA GLY A 2 -8.40 -25.32 12.27
C GLY A 2 -7.69 -24.68 13.45
N LEU A 3 -6.47 -25.09 13.81
CA LEU A 3 -5.67 -24.42 14.85
C LEU A 3 -4.36 -23.85 14.31
N ALA A 4 -3.66 -24.55 13.41
CA ALA A 4 -2.41 -24.06 12.82
C ALA A 4 -2.57 -22.75 12.02
N CYS A 5 -3.65 -22.63 11.25
CA CYS A 5 -3.93 -21.42 10.45
C CYS A 5 -4.18 -20.16 11.30
N PHE A 6 -4.73 -20.32 12.51
CA PHE A 6 -4.98 -19.19 13.42
C PHE A 6 -3.70 -18.76 14.16
N VAL A 7 -2.85 -19.71 14.53
CA VAL A 7 -1.57 -19.44 15.21
C VAL A 7 -0.57 -18.78 14.25
N ASP A 8 -0.51 -19.21 13.00
CA ASP A 8 0.31 -18.58 11.97
C ASP A 8 -0.15 -17.15 11.63
N GLY A 9 -1.47 -16.93 11.59
CA GLY A 9 -2.05 -15.59 11.39
C GLY A 9 -1.71 -14.64 12.54
N PHE A 10 -1.85 -15.06 13.79
CA PHE A 10 -1.57 -14.23 14.96
C PHE A 10 -0.07 -13.92 15.11
N GLY A 11 0.80 -14.91 14.86
CA GLY A 11 2.24 -14.72 14.89
C GLY A 11 2.74 -13.76 13.80
N ARG A 12 2.13 -13.77 12.61
CA ARG A 12 2.39 -12.78 11.55
C ARG A 12 1.95 -11.38 11.98
N VAL A 13 0.72 -11.22 12.46
CA VAL A 13 0.20 -9.90 12.88
C VAL A 13 1.10 -9.24 13.93
N LEU A 14 1.61 -10.01 14.91
CA LEU A 14 2.53 -9.47 15.92
C LEU A 14 3.89 -9.05 15.33
N ARG A 15 4.47 -9.84 14.42
CA ARG A 15 5.72 -9.45 13.74
C ARG A 15 5.52 -8.21 12.87
N ASP A 16 4.44 -8.18 12.11
CA ASP A 16 4.12 -7.08 11.20
C ASP A 16 3.83 -5.80 11.98
N ARG A 17 3.20 -5.91 13.15
CA ARG A 17 3.00 -4.77 14.05
C ARG A 17 4.34 -4.15 14.49
N ALA A 18 5.31 -4.96 14.93
CA ALA A 18 6.62 -4.45 15.32
C ALA A 18 7.36 -3.79 14.14
N ARG A 19 7.22 -4.34 12.93
CA ARG A 19 7.78 -3.73 11.71
C ARG A 19 7.08 -2.42 11.36
N ALA A 20 5.76 -2.38 11.40
CA ALA A 20 5.00 -1.16 11.16
C ALA A 20 5.36 -0.06 12.16
N GLU A 21 5.46 -0.38 13.44
CA GLU A 21 5.88 0.58 14.49
C GLU A 21 7.32 1.10 14.28
N GLY A 22 8.21 0.29 13.69
CA GLY A 22 9.60 0.66 13.41
C GLY A 22 9.87 1.33 12.05
N SER A 23 8.97 1.17 11.07
CA SER A 23 9.24 1.57 9.67
C SER A 23 8.20 2.51 9.06
N LEU A 24 6.96 2.48 9.54
CA LEU A 24 5.89 3.34 9.02
C LEU A 24 5.79 4.64 9.84
N PRO A 25 5.11 5.67 9.31
CA PRO A 25 4.87 6.91 10.04
C PRO A 25 4.17 6.66 11.38
N SER A 26 4.52 7.43 12.41
CA SER A 26 3.94 7.30 13.76
C SER A 26 2.42 7.51 13.84
N SER A 27 1.85 8.17 12.83
CA SER A 27 0.41 8.36 12.65
C SER A 27 -0.30 7.14 12.05
N THR A 28 0.42 6.06 11.73
CA THR A 28 -0.14 4.81 11.23
C THR A 28 -1.15 4.20 12.21
N ARG A 29 -2.24 3.63 11.68
CA ARG A 29 -3.31 2.99 12.46
C ARG A 29 -3.58 1.59 11.92
N TYR A 30 -3.62 0.61 12.82
CA TYR A 30 -4.09 -0.74 12.47
C TYR A 30 -5.62 -0.77 12.52
N LEU A 31 -6.26 -1.16 11.41
CA LEU A 31 -7.71 -1.14 11.24
C LEU A 31 -8.19 -2.44 10.58
N ALA A 32 -9.45 -2.79 10.82
CA ALA A 32 -10.16 -3.83 10.09
C ALA A 32 -11.30 -3.18 9.30
N VAL A 33 -11.29 -3.32 7.98
CA VAL A 33 -12.27 -2.74 7.05
C VAL A 33 -12.80 -3.88 6.18
N GLU A 34 -14.11 -4.09 6.18
CA GLU A 34 -14.77 -5.14 5.37
C GLU A 34 -14.16 -6.54 5.52
N GLY A 35 -13.67 -6.87 6.72
CA GLY A 35 -13.04 -8.16 7.00
C GLY A 35 -11.56 -8.26 6.64
N VAL A 36 -10.96 -7.21 6.06
CA VAL A 36 -9.52 -7.12 5.81
C VAL A 36 -8.86 -6.29 6.90
N SER A 37 -7.88 -6.87 7.60
CA SER A 37 -7.08 -6.15 8.59
C SER A 37 -5.75 -5.68 8.01
N GLY A 38 -5.35 -4.46 8.33
CA GLY A 38 -4.16 -3.84 7.77
C GLY A 38 -3.83 -2.50 8.42
N TRP A 39 -2.90 -1.78 7.82
CA TRP A 39 -2.36 -0.53 8.30
C TRP A 39 -2.77 0.62 7.39
N LEU A 40 -3.47 1.60 7.96
CA LEU A 40 -3.76 2.89 7.34
C LEU A 40 -2.63 3.86 7.69
N PHE A 41 -1.94 4.41 6.70
CA PHE A 41 -0.79 5.29 6.91
C PHE A 41 -0.76 6.44 5.90
N PRO A 42 -0.33 7.64 6.32
CA PRO A 42 -0.20 8.78 5.42
C PRO A 42 1.18 8.79 4.75
N ILE A 43 1.26 9.36 3.55
CA ILE A 43 2.51 9.80 2.93
C ILE A 43 2.34 11.25 2.49
N VAL A 44 3.38 12.07 2.64
CA VAL A 44 3.46 13.37 1.97
C VAL A 44 4.59 13.25 0.95
N SER A 45 4.29 13.48 -0.32
CA SER A 45 5.31 13.49 -1.38
C SER A 45 6.31 14.62 -1.18
N GLU A 46 7.44 14.55 -1.87
CA GLU A 46 8.45 15.62 -1.90
C GLU A 46 7.89 16.93 -2.47
N LEU A 47 6.81 16.87 -3.26
CA LEU A 47 6.10 18.04 -3.77
C LEU A 47 5.01 18.56 -2.82
N GLY A 48 4.87 17.97 -1.63
CA GLY A 48 3.95 18.41 -0.58
C GLY A 48 2.52 17.87 -0.72
N ASP A 49 2.25 16.99 -1.68
CA ASP A 49 0.91 16.41 -1.84
C ASP A 49 0.66 15.32 -0.78
N PRO A 50 -0.48 15.36 -0.08
CA PRO A 50 -0.84 14.36 0.91
C PRO A 50 -1.53 13.14 0.27
N TYR A 51 -1.19 11.96 0.79
CA TYR A 51 -1.75 10.68 0.42
C TYR A 51 -2.16 9.91 1.66
N GLN A 52 -3.24 9.14 1.54
CA GLN A 52 -3.64 8.15 2.52
C GLN A 52 -3.65 6.78 1.84
N LEU A 53 -2.95 5.81 2.43
CA LEU A 53 -2.84 4.46 1.87
C LEU A 53 -3.20 3.40 2.91
N PHE A 54 -3.65 2.25 2.43
CA PHE A 54 -3.95 1.07 3.23
C PHE A 54 -3.11 -0.13 2.77
N LEU A 55 -2.32 -0.68 3.68
CA LEU A 55 -1.44 -1.83 3.45
C LEU A 55 -1.98 -3.06 4.18
N TRP A 56 -2.03 -4.21 3.52
CA TRP A 56 -2.43 -5.47 4.14
C TRP A 56 -1.66 -6.65 3.53
N PHE A 57 -1.70 -7.80 4.21
CA PHE A 57 -1.18 -9.06 3.68
C PHE A 57 -2.35 -9.90 3.17
N ASP A 58 -2.34 -10.30 1.90
CA ASP A 58 -3.44 -11.05 1.27
C ASP A 58 -3.31 -12.59 1.37
N GLY A 59 -2.27 -13.07 2.04
CA GLY A 59 -1.93 -14.49 2.09
C GLY A 59 -0.72 -14.86 1.22
N ALA A 60 -0.42 -14.06 0.20
CA ALA A 60 0.71 -14.24 -0.72
C ALA A 60 1.74 -13.12 -0.59
N GLY A 61 1.30 -11.86 -0.51
CA GLY A 61 2.18 -10.69 -0.45
C GLY A 61 1.53 -9.49 0.23
N TYR A 62 2.35 -8.47 0.51
CA TYR A 62 1.88 -7.19 1.01
C TYR A 62 1.34 -6.35 -0.14
N GLN A 63 0.05 -6.06 -0.07
CA GLN A 63 -0.68 -5.24 -1.01
C GLN A 63 -0.83 -3.84 -0.44
N VAL A 64 -0.93 -2.84 -1.31
CA VAL A 64 -1.24 -1.45 -0.90
C VAL A 64 -2.32 -0.89 -1.81
N LYS A 65 -3.31 -0.24 -1.21
CA LYS A 65 -4.39 0.48 -1.90
C LYS A 65 -4.31 1.95 -1.58
N LEU A 66 -4.49 2.77 -2.61
CA LEU A 66 -4.69 4.20 -2.44
C LEU A 66 -6.09 4.46 -1.86
N VAL A 67 -6.14 5.20 -0.76
CA VAL A 67 -7.39 5.65 -0.13
C VAL A 67 -7.70 7.08 -0.56
N GLU A 68 -6.72 7.97 -0.44
CA GLU A 68 -6.81 9.36 -0.90
C GLU A 68 -5.50 9.80 -1.58
N PRO A 69 -5.54 10.63 -2.63
CA PRO A 69 -6.74 11.18 -3.27
C PRO A 69 -7.48 10.15 -4.14
N GLN A 70 -8.75 10.42 -4.47
CA GLN A 70 -9.49 9.62 -5.44
C GLN A 70 -8.85 9.69 -6.84
N VAL A 71 -8.26 8.58 -7.29
CA VAL A 71 -7.62 8.44 -8.62
C VAL A 71 -8.46 7.62 -9.60
N LEU A 72 -9.21 6.61 -9.11
CA LEU A 72 -10.01 5.75 -9.98
C LEU A 72 -11.08 6.55 -10.72
N GLY A 73 -11.21 6.29 -12.02
CA GLY A 73 -12.13 6.97 -12.92
C GLY A 73 -11.67 8.36 -13.40
N ARG A 74 -10.54 8.88 -12.89
CA ARG A 74 -9.98 10.17 -13.32
C ARG A 74 -8.82 10.05 -14.30
N PHE A 75 -8.07 8.96 -14.21
CA PHE A 75 -6.89 8.70 -15.02
C PHE A 75 -6.94 7.27 -15.57
N ASP A 76 -6.21 7.02 -16.66
CA ASP A 76 -5.93 5.64 -17.09
C ASP A 76 -5.12 4.94 -15.98
N PRO A 77 -5.65 3.86 -15.36
CA PRO A 77 -4.97 3.17 -14.27
C PRO A 77 -3.58 2.68 -14.65
N HIS A 78 -3.39 2.24 -15.90
CA HIS A 78 -2.08 1.76 -16.34
C HIS A 78 -1.07 2.91 -16.46
N ALA A 79 -1.50 4.07 -16.93
CA ALA A 79 -0.65 5.26 -17.05
C ALA A 79 -0.16 5.81 -15.69
N CYS A 80 -0.85 5.47 -14.60
CA CYS A 80 -0.48 5.88 -13.25
C CYS A 80 -0.10 4.73 -12.31
N HIS A 81 0.19 3.54 -12.86
CA HIS A 81 0.62 2.35 -12.09
C HIS A 81 -0.35 1.96 -10.96
N VAL A 82 -1.65 2.01 -11.24
CA VAL A 82 -2.74 1.60 -10.35
C VAL A 82 -3.58 0.53 -11.03
N PHE A 83 -4.01 -0.49 -10.29
CA PHE A 83 -4.97 -1.49 -10.75
C PHE A 83 -6.40 -0.92 -10.73
N PRO A 84 -7.35 -1.49 -11.51
CA PRO A 84 -8.73 -1.00 -11.54
C PRO A 84 -9.45 -0.97 -10.18
N ASP A 85 -8.97 -1.74 -9.19
CA ASP A 85 -9.50 -1.79 -7.83
C ASP A 85 -8.85 -0.78 -6.86
N GLY A 86 -7.92 0.04 -7.34
CA GLY A 86 -7.20 1.07 -6.59
C GLY A 86 -5.92 0.58 -5.93
N ARG A 87 -5.55 -0.69 -6.09
CA ARG A 87 -4.25 -1.19 -5.64
C ARG A 87 -3.12 -0.58 -6.43
N LEU A 88 -2.00 -0.31 -5.77
CA LEU A 88 -0.79 0.11 -6.43
C LEU A 88 -0.15 -1.09 -7.15
N CYS A 89 0.40 -0.85 -8.34
CA CYS A 89 1.24 -1.82 -9.04
C CYS A 89 2.65 -1.79 -8.43
N LEU A 90 2.86 -2.57 -7.36
CA LEU A 90 4.09 -2.52 -6.56
C LEU A 90 5.23 -3.38 -7.12
N SER A 91 4.90 -4.39 -7.90
CA SER A 91 5.86 -5.34 -8.47
C SER A 91 5.65 -5.51 -9.98
N SER A 92 6.62 -6.14 -10.64
CA SER A 92 6.53 -6.49 -12.07
C SER A 92 5.54 -7.62 -12.36
N GLU A 93 5.09 -8.34 -11.33
CA GLU A 93 4.12 -9.41 -11.46
C GLU A 93 2.70 -8.83 -11.40
N VAL A 94 1.86 -9.17 -12.36
CA VAL A 94 0.49 -8.65 -12.45
C VAL A 94 -0.29 -9.05 -11.19
N GLY A 95 -0.77 -8.05 -10.44
CA GLY A 95 -1.48 -8.24 -9.18
C GLY A 95 -0.60 -8.66 -7.99
N GLY A 96 0.72 -8.73 -8.18
CA GLY A 96 1.68 -9.15 -7.17
C GLY A 96 1.88 -8.11 -6.07
N GLY A 97 1.97 -8.59 -4.84
CA GLY A 97 2.36 -7.79 -3.67
C GLY A 97 3.87 -7.82 -3.44
N MET A 98 4.32 -7.15 -2.38
CA MET A 98 5.71 -7.21 -1.94
C MET A 98 5.95 -8.33 -0.93
N GLY A 99 7.18 -8.83 -0.84
CA GLY A 99 7.56 -9.88 0.13
C GLY A 99 7.64 -9.39 1.58
N SER A 100 7.80 -8.07 1.79
CA SER A 100 7.86 -7.45 3.12
C SER A 100 6.99 -6.19 3.21
N LEU A 101 6.62 -5.84 4.43
CA LEU A 101 5.84 -4.64 4.75
C LEU A 101 6.66 -3.37 4.45
N GLU A 102 7.95 -3.41 4.75
CA GLU A 102 8.90 -2.32 4.51
C GLU A 102 9.08 -2.04 3.01
N ASP A 103 9.18 -3.09 2.18
CA ASP A 103 9.29 -2.92 0.72
C ASP A 103 7.99 -2.37 0.13
N ALA A 104 6.82 -2.83 0.61
CA ALA A 104 5.52 -2.29 0.22
C ALA A 104 5.42 -0.79 0.57
N TYR A 105 5.88 -0.41 1.77
CA TYR A 105 5.94 1.00 2.17
C TYR A 105 6.90 1.81 1.29
N ALA A 106 8.13 1.33 1.07
CA ALA A 106 9.13 2.01 0.24
C ALA A 106 8.62 2.23 -1.20
N ARG A 107 8.01 1.21 -1.80
CA ARG A 107 7.38 1.31 -3.13
C ARG A 107 6.21 2.28 -3.14
N SER A 108 5.44 2.35 -2.06
CA SER A 108 4.35 3.33 -1.91
C SER A 108 4.86 4.77 -1.89
N VAL A 109 5.99 5.02 -1.21
CA VAL A 109 6.64 6.35 -1.21
C VAL A 109 7.09 6.74 -2.62
N LEU A 110 7.74 5.82 -3.34
CA LEU A 110 8.14 6.05 -4.73
C LEU A 110 6.93 6.32 -5.63
N TRP A 111 5.86 5.55 -5.46
CA TRP A 111 4.63 5.76 -6.21
C TRP A 111 4.00 7.12 -5.91
N CYS A 112 3.91 7.56 -4.64
CA CYS A 112 3.34 8.85 -4.28
C CYS A 112 4.11 10.02 -4.92
N ASN A 113 5.44 9.95 -4.93
CA ASN A 113 6.27 10.94 -5.61
C ASN A 113 6.07 10.91 -7.13
N GLY A 114 6.03 9.72 -7.74
CA GLY A 114 5.79 9.56 -9.16
C GLY A 114 4.40 10.05 -9.59
N PHE A 115 3.37 9.76 -8.81
CA PHE A 115 2.01 10.20 -9.06
C PHE A 115 1.88 11.72 -8.93
N SER A 116 2.55 12.33 -7.95
CA SER A 116 2.62 13.78 -7.82
C SER A 116 3.18 14.44 -9.10
N VAL A 117 4.23 13.89 -9.70
CA VAL A 117 4.75 14.37 -10.99
C VAL A 117 3.74 14.12 -12.11
N PHE A 118 3.20 12.91 -12.21
CA PHE A 118 2.21 12.54 -13.22
C PHE A 118 0.98 13.45 -13.19
N ALA A 119 0.43 13.77 -12.03
CA ALA A 119 -0.74 14.63 -11.89
C ALA A 119 -0.51 16.06 -12.42
N ARG A 120 0.75 16.51 -12.47
CA ARG A 120 1.15 17.84 -12.98
C ARG A 120 1.51 17.81 -14.46
N GLU A 121 2.19 16.75 -14.92
CA GLU A 121 2.83 16.70 -16.24
C GLU A 121 2.18 15.70 -17.21
N GLY A 122 1.26 14.86 -16.73
CA GLY A 122 0.63 13.79 -17.50
C GLY A 122 1.55 12.60 -17.82
N ARG A 123 2.76 12.56 -17.25
CA ARG A 123 3.76 11.51 -17.50
C ARG A 123 4.36 11.00 -16.20
N PHE A 124 4.28 9.69 -15.97
CA PHE A 124 4.91 9.06 -14.82
C PHE A 124 6.43 9.01 -15.04
N PRO A 125 7.26 9.38 -14.05
CA PRO A 125 8.69 9.54 -14.25
C PRO A 125 9.49 8.23 -14.43
N PHE A 126 8.83 7.07 -14.47
CA PHE A 126 9.43 5.75 -14.71
C PHE A 126 8.38 4.70 -15.09
#